data_AF-A0A1D2WS78-F1
#
_entry.id   AF-A0A1D2WS78-F1
#
_cell.length_a   1.000
_cell.length_b   1.000
_cell.length_c   1.000
_cell.angle_alpha   90.00
_cell.angle_beta   90.00
_cell.angle_gamma   90.00
#
_symmetry.space_group_name_H-M   'P 1'
#
loop_
_entity.id
_entity.type
_entity.pdbx_description
1 polymer ?
#
loop_
_entity_poly.entity_id
_entity_poly.type
_entity_poly.pdbx_seq_one_letter_code
_entity_poly.pdbx_strand_id
1 'polypeptide(L)'
;PGAMVNCVLSSVTSSKPGDTLTAVVAVAIGEKLGCVVETTGTNKDPQDLIGEANFMVNYMMEKREVEIKDIIIESASTTVENIASVVASVVYLNDEIIEG
;
A
#
# COMPACT_ATOMS: atom_id res chain seq x y z
N PRO A 1 9.19 -10.97 18.76
CA PRO A 1 8.92 -9.51 18.61
C PRO A 1 10.19 -8.69 18.36
N GLY A 2 10.16 -7.71 17.45
CA GLY A 2 11.34 -6.91 17.07
C GLY A 2 12.19 -7.50 15.94
N ALA A 3 11.65 -8.48 15.21
CA ALA A 3 12.29 -9.04 14.03
C ALA A 3 12.41 -7.99 12.91
N MET A 4 13.51 -8.02 12.17
CA MET A 4 13.66 -7.24 10.95
C MET A 4 12.86 -7.92 9.83
N VAL A 5 12.02 -7.14 9.15
CA VAL A 5 11.15 -7.65 8.08
C VAL A 5 11.31 -6.81 6.83
N ASN A 6 11.24 -7.46 5.67
CA ASN A 6 11.10 -6.75 4.41
C ASN A 6 9.65 -6.28 4.29
N CYS A 7 9.47 -5.01 3.95
CA CYS A 7 8.15 -4.47 3.70
C CYS A 7 8.16 -3.39 2.61
N VAL A 8 7.01 -3.25 1.97
CA VAL A 8 6.66 -2.06 1.19
C VAL A 8 5.69 -1.25 2.04
N LEU A 9 5.94 0.06 2.16
CA LEU A 9 5.25 0.91 3.10
C LEU A 9 4.77 2.19 2.44
N SER A 10 3.46 2.42 2.55
CA SER A 10 2.78 3.64 2.18
C SER A 10 2.48 4.42 3.46
N SER A 11 2.96 5.65 3.59
CA SER A 11 2.69 6.47 4.77
C SER A 11 2.58 7.95 4.48
N VAL A 12 1.67 8.61 5.18
CA VAL A 12 1.56 10.07 5.16
C VAL A 12 1.20 10.57 6.56
N THR A 13 1.78 11.71 6.93
CA THR A 13 1.60 12.34 8.25
C THR A 13 1.23 13.80 8.04
N SER A 14 0.30 14.31 8.84
CA SER A 14 -0.03 15.74 8.90
C SER A 14 -0.31 16.17 10.32
N SER A 15 0.07 17.41 10.62
CA SER A 15 -0.23 18.12 11.87
C SER A 15 -1.24 19.24 11.66
N LYS A 16 -1.95 19.25 10.53
CA LYS A 16 -2.95 20.27 10.21
C LYS A 16 -4.35 19.70 10.48
N PRO A 17 -5.06 20.21 11.51
CA PRO A 17 -6.42 19.77 11.80
C PRO A 17 -7.35 19.87 10.60
N GLY A 18 -8.16 18.84 10.39
CA GLY A 18 -9.11 18.73 9.28
C GLY A 18 -8.53 18.13 8.01
N ASP A 19 -7.21 17.94 7.89
CA ASP A 19 -6.66 17.19 6.76
C ASP A 19 -7.17 15.76 6.77
N THR A 20 -7.57 15.23 5.61
CA THR A 20 -7.88 13.81 5.42
C THR A 20 -6.68 13.12 4.81
N LEU A 21 -6.15 12.10 5.47
CA LEU A 21 -4.98 11.35 5.05
C LEU A 21 -5.42 9.97 4.57
N THR A 22 -4.82 9.50 3.48
CA THR A 22 -5.03 8.14 2.97
C THR A 22 -3.71 7.54 2.51
N ALA A 23 -3.46 6.30 2.91
CA ALA A 23 -2.37 5.46 2.43
C ALA A 23 -2.95 4.20 1.78
N VAL A 24 -2.42 3.81 0.62
CA VAL A 24 -2.85 2.66 -0.16
C VAL A 24 -1.64 1.81 -0.54
N VAL A 25 -1.81 0.50 -0.51
CA VAL A 25 -0.92 -0.48 -1.15
C VAL A 25 -1.73 -1.40 -2.07
N ALA A 26 -1.15 -1.79 -3.19
CA ALA A 26 -1.72 -2.80 -4.08
C ALA A 26 -0.68 -3.86 -4.43
N VAL A 27 -1.11 -5.12 -4.46
CA VAL A 27 -0.31 -6.31 -4.76
C VAL A 27 -0.94 -7.03 -5.94
N ALA A 28 -0.23 -7.11 -7.06
CA ALA A 28 -0.57 -8.02 -8.14
C ALA A 28 0.20 -9.33 -7.95
N ILE A 29 -0.52 -10.44 -7.97
CA ILE A 29 0.02 -11.80 -7.95
C ILE A 29 -0.01 -12.29 -9.40
N GLY A 30 1.15 -12.32 -10.07
CA GLY A 30 1.27 -12.82 -11.44
C GLY A 30 1.72 -14.26 -11.52
N GLU A 31 1.64 -14.83 -12.73
CA GLU A 31 2.08 -16.22 -12.98
C GLU A 31 3.57 -16.46 -12.67
N LYS A 32 4.42 -15.48 -12.96
CA LYS A 32 5.89 -15.59 -12.89
C LYS A 32 6.51 -14.75 -11.78
N LEU A 33 5.89 -13.63 -11.43
CA LEU A 33 6.33 -12.68 -10.42
C LEU A 33 5.13 -11.91 -9.87
N GLY A 34 5.31 -11.32 -8.68
CA GLY A 34 4.38 -10.33 -8.13
C GLY A 34 4.89 -8.90 -8.33
N CYS A 35 3.98 -7.93 -8.20
CA CYS A 35 4.32 -6.51 -8.14
C CYS A 35 3.58 -5.87 -6.98
N VAL A 36 4.28 -5.02 -6.22
CA VAL A 36 3.66 -4.19 -5.19
C VAL A 36 3.85 -2.73 -5.58
N VAL A 37 2.82 -1.93 -5.33
CA VAL A 37 2.86 -0.47 -5.48
C VAL A 37 2.23 0.18 -4.26
N GLU A 38 2.69 1.39 -3.96
CA GLU A 38 2.16 2.24 -2.90
C GLU A 38 1.79 3.62 -3.46
N THR A 39 0.73 4.21 -2.91
CA THR A 39 0.43 5.64 -3.10
C THR A 39 -0.23 6.22 -1.85
N THR A 40 -0.12 7.53 -1.69
CA THR A 40 -0.69 8.28 -0.56
C THR A 40 -1.30 9.58 -1.03
N GLY A 41 -2.14 10.16 -0.18
CA GLY A 41 -2.67 11.49 -0.42
C GLY A 41 -3.16 12.20 0.83
N THR A 42 -3.06 13.52 0.79
CA THR A 42 -3.69 14.44 1.74
C THR A 42 -4.79 15.19 1.01
N ASN A 43 -6.00 15.20 1.58
CA ASN A 43 -7.20 15.85 1.03
C ASN A 43 -7.56 15.39 -0.39
N LYS A 44 -7.28 14.12 -0.69
CA LYS A 44 -7.71 13.43 -1.92
C LYS A 44 -8.83 12.44 -1.59
N ASP A 45 -9.68 12.15 -2.57
CA ASP A 45 -10.66 11.07 -2.46
C ASP A 45 -9.91 9.72 -2.32
N PRO A 46 -10.21 8.91 -1.29
CA PRO A 46 -9.64 7.56 -1.17
C PRO A 46 -9.86 6.69 -2.41
N GLN A 47 -10.97 6.84 -3.13
CA GLN A 47 -11.25 6.05 -4.32
C GLN A 47 -10.34 6.42 -5.50
N ASP A 48 -9.95 7.69 -5.62
CA ASP A 48 -8.96 8.11 -6.63
C ASP A 48 -7.60 7.45 -6.37
N LEU A 49 -7.20 7.36 -5.10
CA LEU A 49 -5.93 6.73 -4.71
C LEU A 49 -5.95 5.21 -4.88
N ILE A 50 -7.08 4.55 -4.59
CA ILE A 50 -7.28 3.12 -4.88
C ILE A 50 -7.22 2.88 -6.40
N GLY A 51 -7.88 3.73 -7.20
CA GLY A 51 -7.83 3.68 -8.65
C GLY A 51 -6.42 3.90 -9.21
N GLU A 52 -5.67 4.85 -8.65
CA GLU A 52 -4.27 5.12 -8.99
C GLU A 52 -3.39 3.89 -8.70
N ALA A 53 -3.50 3.29 -7.51
CA ALA A 53 -2.76 2.08 -7.15
C ALA A 53 -3.10 0.89 -8.06
N ASN A 54 -4.39 0.69 -8.37
CA ASN A 54 -4.82 -0.35 -9.29
C ASN A 54 -4.26 -0.12 -10.70
N PHE A 55 -4.29 1.12 -11.20
CA PHE A 55 -3.70 1.46 -12.49
C PHE A 55 -2.19 1.19 -12.51
N MET A 56 -1.47 1.66 -11.49
CA MET A 56 -0.02 1.48 -11.38
C MET A 56 0.38 0.00 -11.39
N VAL A 57 -0.32 -0.83 -10.62
CA VAL A 57 0.02 -2.26 -10.54
C VAL A 57 -0.26 -2.98 -11.86
N ASN A 58 -1.40 -2.69 -12.51
CA ASN A 58 -1.72 -3.27 -13.82
C ASN A 58 -0.70 -2.83 -14.89
N TYR A 59 -0.37 -1.54 -14.94
CA TYR A 59 0.63 -1.00 -15.85
C TYR A 59 1.99 -1.68 -15.67
N MET A 60 2.41 -1.90 -14.42
CA MET A 60 3.69 -2.55 -14.12
C MET A 60 3.75 -4.02 -14.53
N MET A 61 2.63 -4.73 -14.39
CA MET A 61 2.52 -6.13 -14.82
C MET A 61 2.47 -6.24 -16.36
N GLU A 62 1.73 -5.34 -17.02
CA GLU A 62 1.66 -5.24 -18.48
C GLU A 62 3.05 -4.98 -19.08
N LYS A 63 3.81 -4.03 -18.54
CA LYS A 63 5.17 -3.71 -18.99
C LYS A 63 6.15 -4.88 -18.88
N ARG A 64 5.85 -5.88 -18.05
CA ARG A 64 6.66 -7.08 -17.84
C ARG A 64 6.11 -8.29 -18.58
N GLU A 65 5.01 -8.13 -19.32
CA GLU A 65 4.31 -9.20 -20.02
C GLU A 65 3.93 -10.36 -19.08
N VAL A 66 3.44 -10.01 -17.88
CA VAL A 66 3.03 -10.97 -16.85
C VAL A 66 1.52 -10.94 -16.68
N GLU A 67 0.87 -12.07 -16.93
CA GLU A 67 -0.54 -12.26 -16.63
C GLU A 67 -0.78 -12.26 -15.11
N ILE A 68 -1.79 -11.49 -14.69
CA ILE A 68 -2.20 -11.31 -13.31
C ILE A 68 -3.23 -12.39 -12.95
N LYS A 69 -2.98 -13.12 -11.86
CA LYS A 69 -3.91 -14.10 -11.27
C LYS A 69 -4.85 -13.48 -10.25
N ASP A 70 -4.34 -12.53 -9.47
CA ASP A 70 -5.11 -11.86 -8.43
C ASP A 70 -4.52 -10.47 -8.12
N ILE A 71 -5.36 -9.57 -7.61
CA ILE A 71 -4.96 -8.26 -7.12
C ILE A 71 -5.59 -8.03 -5.74
N ILE A 72 -4.73 -7.73 -4.77
CA ILE A 72 -5.14 -7.34 -3.42
C ILE A 72 -4.85 -5.84 -3.27
N ILE A 73 -5.82 -5.06 -2.83
CA ILE A 73 -5.65 -3.62 -2.58
C ILE A 73 -6.16 -3.32 -1.18
N GLU A 74 -5.31 -2.68 -0.37
CA GLU A 74 -5.64 -2.30 0.99
C GLU A 74 -5.35 -0.81 1.21
N SER A 75 -6.20 -0.18 2.01
CA SER A 75 -6.07 1.25 2.29
C SER A 75 -6.44 1.58 3.73
N ALA A 76 -5.79 2.61 4.29
CA ALA A 76 -6.14 3.19 5.57
C ALA A 76 -6.30 4.70 5.44
N SER A 77 -7.32 5.26 6.09
CA SER A 77 -7.61 6.69 6.08
C SER A 77 -7.94 7.22 7.46
N THR A 78 -7.64 8.50 7.70
CA THR A 78 -8.05 9.21 8.92
C THR A 78 -8.25 10.69 8.63
N THR A 79 -8.98 11.39 9.50
CA THR A 79 -8.99 12.85 9.56
C THR A 79 -8.11 13.30 10.73
N VAL A 80 -7.30 14.34 10.52
CA VAL A 80 -6.37 14.85 11.53
C VAL A 80 -7.13 15.68 12.57
N GLU A 81 -7.01 15.31 13.85
CA GLU A 81 -7.48 16.16 14.96
C GLU A 81 -6.41 17.17 15.40
N ASN A 82 -5.18 16.68 15.66
CA ASN A 82 -4.02 17.50 16.03
C ASN A 82 -2.77 17.10 15.21
N ILE A 83 -2.37 15.85 15.33
CA ILE A 83 -1.36 15.20 14.50
C ILE A 83 -1.81 13.77 14.23
N ALA A 84 -1.74 13.32 12.99
CA ALA A 84 -2.05 11.95 12.63
C ALA A 84 -1.10 11.44 11.55
N SER A 85 -0.93 10.12 11.54
CA SER A 85 -0.22 9.38 10.51
C SER A 85 -1.08 8.18 10.13
N VAL A 86 -1.12 7.86 8.83
CA VAL A 86 -1.73 6.64 8.30
C VAL A 86 -0.67 5.82 7.60
N VAL A 87 -0.78 4.50 7.74
CA VAL A 87 0.16 3.54 7.17
C VAL A 87 -0.62 2.41 6.55
N ALA A 88 -0.23 2.01 5.34
CA ALA A 88 -0.60 0.76 4.70
C ALA A 88 0.68 0.05 4.26
N SER A 89 0.77 -1.27 4.42
CA SER A 89 2.00 -1.99 4.15
C SER A 89 1.78 -3.42 3.71
N VAL A 90 2.70 -3.91 2.88
CA VAL A 90 2.86 -5.33 2.57
C VAL A 90 4.09 -5.82 3.30
N VAL A 91 3.91 -6.78 4.21
CA VAL A 91 5.00 -7.34 5.03
C VAL A 91 5.30 -8.74 4.55
N TYR A 92 6.55 -8.99 4.15
CA TYR A 92 6.99 -10.30 3.73
C TYR A 92 7.48 -11.08 4.94
N LEU A 93 6.69 -12.08 5.34
CA LEU A 93 7.00 -12.97 6.45
C LEU A 93 7.53 -14.29 5.90
N ASN A 94 8.54 -14.86 6.56
CA ASN A 94 8.95 -16.24 6.40
C ASN A 94 8.70 -17.00 7.72
N ASP A 95 8.76 -18.33 7.66
CA ASP A 95 8.48 -19.17 8.84
C ASP A 95 9.41 -18.84 10.02
N GLU A 96 10.68 -18.50 9.76
CA GLU A 96 11.64 -18.08 10.78
C GLU A 96 11.23 -16.80 11.52
N ILE A 97 10.60 -15.84 10.82
CA ILE A 97 10.09 -14.59 11.41
C ILE A 97 8.79 -14.85 12.19
N ILE A 98 7.98 -15.81 11.76
CA ILE A 98 6.68 -16.11 12.38
C ILE A 98 6.87 -16.93 13.67
N GLU A 99 7.85 -17.82 13.72
CA GLU A 99 8.10 -18.72 14.86
C GLU A 99 8.97 -18.10 15.98
N GLY A 100 9.52 -16.90 15.78
CA GLY A 100 10.42 -16.20 16.73
C GLY A 100 9.82 -15.05 17.56
#